data_AF-A0A453QJT5-F1
#
_entry.id   AF-A0A453QJT5-F1
#
_cell.length_a   1.000
_cell.length_b   1.000
_cell.length_c   1.000
_cell.angle_alpha   90.00
_cell.angle_beta   90.00
_cell.angle_gamma   90.00
#
_symmetry.space_group_name_H-M   'P 1'
#
loop_
_entity.id
_entity.type
_entity.pdbx_description
1 polymer ?
#
loop_
_entity_poly.entity_id
_entity_poly.type
_entity_poly.pdbx_seq_one_letter_code
_entity_poly.pdbx_strand_id
1 'polypeptide(L)'
;GLHSSNGNNAFSWNSRRMFSSNEKHLPAISDPKIETAFKDLMAASWNELPGSLVEEAKKAVSMATDDKAGQEALENVFRAAEACEEFSGVLVTLRMALDDLCGLTGENVGPLPGYLEEAVKSAYSRYMTYLESFGPEEHYLRKKVESELGTK
;
A
#
# COMPACT_ATOMS: atom_id res chain seq x y z
N GLY A 1 63.16 -9.89 -4.47
CA GLY A 1 62.10 -10.77 -3.99
C GLY A 1 61.07 -9.95 -3.24
N LEU A 2 59.79 -10.14 -3.58
CA LEU A 2 58.57 -9.91 -2.78
C LEU A 2 58.31 -8.45 -2.32
N HIS A 3 57.54 -7.63 -3.03
CA HIS A 3 56.07 -7.52 -3.19
C HIS A 3 55.30 -6.96 -1.96
N SER A 4 54.31 -6.12 -2.29
CA SER A 4 53.16 -5.60 -1.50
C SER A 4 53.39 -4.23 -0.85
N SER A 5 52.90 -3.09 -1.38
CA SER A 5 51.53 -2.71 -1.76
C SER A 5 50.50 -2.86 -0.64
N ASN A 6 50.13 -1.73 -0.03
CA ASN A 6 48.86 -1.57 0.70
C ASN A 6 48.57 -0.05 0.69
N GLY A 7 47.52 0.48 0.10
CA GLY A 7 46.21 -0.12 -0.12
C GLY A 7 45.18 0.83 0.48
N ASN A 8 44.91 1.87 -0.29
CA ASN A 8 43.80 2.81 -0.27
C ASN A 8 42.48 2.43 0.45
N ASN A 9 41.81 3.50 0.88
CA ASN A 9 40.36 3.76 0.90
C ASN A 9 39.57 3.48 2.18
N ALA A 10 39.19 4.62 2.78
CA ALA A 10 38.06 4.76 3.69
C ALA A 10 36.81 4.07 3.12
N PHE A 11 36.25 3.16 3.90
CA PHE A 11 34.96 2.55 3.65
C PHE A 11 33.86 3.61 3.88
N SER A 12 33.56 4.41 2.85
CA SER A 12 32.31 5.15 2.79
C SER A 12 31.23 4.13 2.44
N TRP A 13 30.42 3.75 3.43
CA TRP A 13 29.23 2.95 3.22
C TRP A 13 28.17 3.83 2.56
N ASN A 14 28.33 4.07 1.25
CA ASN A 14 27.25 4.62 0.45
C ASN A 14 26.32 3.46 0.09
N SER A 15 25.47 3.09 1.04
CA SER A 15 24.41 2.10 0.83
C SER A 15 23.33 2.71 -0.05
N ARG A 16 23.64 2.90 -1.35
CA ARG A 16 22.57 2.94 -2.34
C ARG A 16 21.96 1.56 -2.30
N ARG A 17 20.76 1.47 -1.70
CA ARG A 17 19.88 0.32 -1.87
C ARG A 17 19.67 0.18 -3.38
N MET A 18 20.43 -0.71 -4.01
CA MET A 18 20.21 -1.11 -5.39
C MET A 18 18.92 -1.92 -5.36
N PHE A 19 17.81 -1.28 -5.68
CA PHE A 19 16.58 -2.00 -5.95
C PHE A 19 16.86 -2.88 -7.17
N SER A 20 16.84 -4.20 -6.94
CA SER A 20 16.87 -5.20 -7.99
C SER A 20 15.80 -4.86 -9.02
N SER A 21 16.21 -4.71 -10.28
CA SER A 21 15.35 -4.38 -11.42
C SER A 21 14.37 -5.53 -11.69
N ASN A 22 13.34 -5.58 -10.86
CA ASN A 22 12.07 -6.22 -11.14
C ASN A 22 11.00 -5.12 -11.07
N GLU A 23 11.31 -3.98 -11.69
CA GLU A 23 10.42 -2.85 -11.89
C GLU A 23 9.27 -3.33 -12.78
N LYS A 24 8.21 -3.84 -12.15
CA LYS A 24 6.90 -3.77 -12.77
C LYS A 24 6.60 -2.28 -12.88
N HIS A 25 6.74 -1.76 -14.09
CA HIS A 25 6.84 -0.34 -14.36
C HIS A 25 5.67 0.41 -13.73
N LEU A 26 5.98 1.45 -12.96
CA LEU A 26 4.98 2.44 -12.61
C LEU A 26 4.41 3.03 -13.92
N PRO A 27 3.15 3.46 -13.92
CA PRO A 27 2.55 4.08 -15.10
C PRO A 27 3.39 5.29 -15.52
N ALA A 28 3.54 5.48 -16.84
CA ALA A 28 4.19 6.66 -17.38
C ALA A 28 3.25 7.86 -17.21
N ILE A 29 3.65 8.83 -16.39
CA ILE A 29 2.91 10.06 -16.13
C ILE A 29 3.75 11.23 -16.65
N SER A 30 3.15 12.07 -17.48
CA SER A 30 3.77 13.20 -18.15
C SER A 30 3.34 14.55 -17.59
N ASP A 31 2.12 14.65 -17.02
CA ASP A 31 1.68 15.85 -16.32
C ASP A 31 2.37 15.94 -14.94
N PRO A 32 3.20 16.97 -14.67
CA PRO A 32 3.97 17.04 -13.43
C PRO A 32 3.12 17.11 -12.17
N LYS A 33 1.90 17.68 -12.24
CA LYS A 33 1.03 17.78 -11.07
C LYS A 33 0.41 16.43 -10.74
N ILE A 34 0.02 15.68 -11.77
CA ILE A 34 -0.50 14.33 -11.62
C ILE A 34 0.61 13.40 -11.11
N GLU A 35 1.82 13.51 -11.67
CA GLU A 35 2.97 12.71 -11.24
C GLU A 35 3.30 12.96 -9.77
N THR A 36 3.26 14.22 -9.35
CA THR A 36 3.50 14.61 -7.95
C THR A 36 2.46 13.98 -7.03
N ALA A 37 1.17 14.22 -7.29
CA ALA A 37 0.08 13.67 -6.48
C ALA A 37 0.11 12.12 -6.44
N PHE A 38 0.43 11.48 -7.56
CA PHE A 38 0.58 10.03 -7.65
C PHE A 38 1.71 9.53 -6.75
N LYS A 39 2.89 10.16 -6.81
CA LYS A 39 4.03 9.78 -5.99
C LYS A 39 3.78 10.01 -4.51
N ASP A 40 3.16 11.12 -4.15
CA ASP A 40 2.84 11.45 -2.76
C ASP A 40 1.85 10.44 -2.16
N LEU A 41 0.81 10.06 -2.91
CA LEU A 41 -0.10 8.98 -2.52
C LEU A 41 0.61 7.63 -2.38
N MET A 42 1.43 7.25 -3.37
CA MET A 42 2.15 5.97 -3.32
C MET A 42 3.17 5.89 -2.17
N ALA A 43 3.72 7.03 -1.76
CA ALA A 43 4.67 7.15 -0.66
C ALA A 43 4.00 7.18 0.73
N ALA A 44 2.76 7.65 0.82
CA ALA A 44 2.00 7.67 2.06
C ALA A 44 1.64 6.25 2.54
N SER A 45 1.41 6.10 3.85
CA SER A 45 0.65 4.94 4.35
C SER A 45 -0.83 5.20 4.12
N TRP A 46 -1.58 4.15 3.74
CA TRP A 46 -3.02 4.23 3.48
C TRP A 46 -3.84 3.77 4.67
N ASN A 47 -3.20 3.65 5.83
CA ASN A 47 -3.87 3.33 7.09
C ASN A 47 -4.72 4.49 7.60
N GLU A 48 -4.23 5.71 7.37
CA GLU A 48 -4.90 6.97 7.70
C GLU A 48 -4.31 8.03 6.76
N LEU A 49 -5.09 8.50 5.79
CA LEU A 49 -4.62 9.43 4.78
C LEU A 49 -4.66 10.86 5.33
N PRO A 50 -3.57 11.64 5.22
CA PRO A 50 -3.61 13.05 5.60
C PRO A 50 -4.66 13.80 4.79
N GLY A 51 -5.56 14.54 5.44
CA GLY A 51 -6.62 15.27 4.75
C GLY A 51 -6.11 16.24 3.67
N SER A 52 -4.93 16.84 3.86
CA SER A 52 -4.28 17.66 2.83
C SER A 52 -3.92 16.86 1.57
N LEU A 53 -3.42 15.63 1.74
CA LEU A 53 -3.06 14.74 0.63
C LEU A 53 -4.32 14.32 -0.14
N VAL A 54 -5.42 14.04 0.56
CA VAL A 54 -6.72 13.72 -0.05
C VAL A 54 -7.23 14.89 -0.89
N GLU A 55 -7.20 16.11 -0.35
CA GLU A 55 -7.66 17.30 -1.08
C GLU A 55 -6.78 17.61 -2.31
N GLU A 56 -5.46 17.45 -2.18
CA GLU A 56 -4.52 17.61 -3.29
C GLU A 56 -4.72 16.55 -4.37
N ALA A 57 -4.92 15.29 -3.98
CA ALA A 57 -5.23 14.20 -4.90
C ALA A 57 -6.56 14.43 -5.64
N LYS A 58 -7.64 14.80 -4.93
CA LYS A 58 -8.94 15.14 -5.54
C LYS A 58 -8.82 16.28 -6.53
N LYS A 59 -8.11 17.35 -6.15
CA LYS A 59 -7.83 18.47 -7.05
C LYS A 59 -7.06 18.01 -8.28
N ALA A 60 -6.08 17.13 -8.11
CA ALA A 60 -5.29 16.61 -9.21
C ALA A 60 -6.09 15.70 -10.14
N VAL A 61 -6.93 14.81 -9.61
CA VAL A 61 -7.84 13.96 -10.39
C VAL A 61 -8.85 14.80 -11.18
N SER A 62 -9.37 15.90 -10.61
CA SER A 62 -10.38 16.74 -11.25
C SER A 62 -9.83 17.73 -12.31
N MET A 63 -8.51 17.84 -12.45
CA MET A 63 -7.93 18.85 -13.35
C MET A 63 -8.08 18.47 -14.82
N ALA A 64 -8.17 19.48 -15.69
CA ALA A 64 -8.05 19.26 -17.12
C ALA A 64 -6.58 19.01 -17.49
N THR A 65 -6.32 17.87 -18.13
CA THR A 65 -5.01 17.51 -18.67
C THR A 65 -5.19 16.74 -19.98
N ASP A 66 -4.17 16.77 -20.83
CA ASP A 66 -4.05 15.91 -22.02
C ASP A 66 -3.50 14.53 -21.64
N ASP A 67 -2.92 14.38 -20.45
CA ASP A 67 -2.39 13.12 -19.93
C ASP A 67 -3.49 12.24 -19.32
N LYS A 68 -4.33 11.67 -20.17
CA LYS A 68 -5.45 10.83 -19.73
C LYS A 68 -5.01 9.54 -19.03
N ALA A 69 -3.92 8.94 -19.50
CA ALA A 69 -3.39 7.72 -18.88
C ALA A 69 -2.83 8.01 -17.47
N GLY A 70 -2.11 9.11 -17.30
CA GLY A 70 -1.64 9.54 -15.98
C GLY A 70 -2.79 9.91 -15.04
N GLN A 71 -3.83 10.59 -15.55
CA GLN A 71 -5.03 10.92 -14.80
C GLN A 71 -5.77 9.67 -14.29
N GLU A 72 -5.94 8.65 -15.16
CA GLU A 72 -6.53 7.37 -14.80
C GLU A 72 -5.69 6.62 -13.76
N ALA A 73 -4.35 6.60 -13.91
CA ALA A 73 -3.45 6.00 -12.95
C ALA A 73 -3.56 6.64 -11.55
N LEU A 74 -3.61 7.97 -11.49
CA LEU A 74 -3.83 8.70 -10.23
C LEU A 74 -5.20 8.38 -9.63
N GLU A 75 -6.25 8.32 -10.44
CA GLU A 75 -7.59 7.98 -9.97
C GLU A 75 -7.65 6.57 -9.38
N ASN A 76 -7.02 5.59 -10.02
CA ASN A 76 -6.97 4.21 -9.53
C ASN A 76 -6.20 4.11 -8.20
N VAL A 77 -5.05 4.79 -8.10
CA VAL A 77 -4.29 4.85 -6.84
C VAL A 77 -5.11 5.51 -5.73
N PHE A 78 -5.75 6.63 -6.03
CA PHE A 78 -6.54 7.36 -5.04
C PHE A 78 -7.73 6.53 -4.53
N ARG A 79 -8.49 5.90 -5.42
CA ARG A 79 -9.60 5.00 -5.05
C ARG A 79 -9.12 3.81 -4.23
N ALA A 80 -7.99 3.21 -4.57
CA ALA A 80 -7.43 2.11 -3.80
C ALA A 80 -6.95 2.54 -2.42
N ALA A 81 -6.39 3.74 -2.30
CA ALA A 81 -5.97 4.32 -1.02
C ALA A 81 -7.18 4.54 -0.10
N GLU A 82 -8.25 5.17 -0.59
CA GLU A 82 -9.50 5.37 0.17
C GLU A 82 -10.12 4.02 0.59
N ALA A 83 -10.19 3.05 -0.34
CA ALA A 83 -10.70 1.72 -0.03
C ALA A 83 -9.86 0.98 1.03
N CYS A 84 -8.54 1.14 1.01
CA CYS A 84 -7.65 0.55 2.01
C CYS A 84 -7.81 1.19 3.39
N GLU A 85 -7.99 2.51 3.46
CA GLU A 85 -8.22 3.23 4.72
C GLU A 85 -9.54 2.76 5.37
N GLU A 86 -10.63 2.75 4.60
CA GLU A 86 -11.93 2.28 5.08
C GLU A 86 -11.89 0.81 5.53
N PHE A 87 -11.29 -0.06 4.71
CA PHE A 87 -11.21 -1.49 5.02
C PHE A 87 -10.27 -1.78 6.19
N SER A 88 -9.20 -1.01 6.37
CA SER A 88 -8.34 -1.09 7.55
C SER A 88 -9.13 -0.84 8.85
N GLY A 89 -10.05 0.12 8.85
CA GLY A 89 -10.95 0.35 9.98
C GLY A 89 -11.85 -0.84 10.31
N VAL A 90 -12.33 -1.55 9.29
CA VAL A 90 -13.11 -2.79 9.46
C VAL A 90 -12.25 -3.90 10.09
N LEU A 91 -11.01 -4.08 9.63
CA LEU A 91 -10.08 -5.08 10.18
C LEU A 91 -9.72 -4.78 11.64
N VAL A 92 -9.47 -3.51 11.98
CA VAL A 92 -9.22 -3.09 13.37
C VAL A 92 -10.43 -3.39 14.25
N THR A 93 -11.65 -3.07 13.79
CA THR A 93 -12.88 -3.35 14.54
C THR A 93 -13.07 -4.85 14.77
N LEU A 94 -12.80 -5.67 13.75
CA LEU A 94 -12.89 -7.11 13.85
C LEU A 94 -11.85 -7.69 14.81
N ARG A 95 -10.62 -7.19 14.77
CA ARG A 95 -9.56 -7.56 15.71
C ARG A 95 -9.93 -7.18 17.14
N MET A 96 -10.45 -5.98 17.38
CA MET A 96 -10.91 -5.56 18.71
C MET A 96 -11.99 -6.51 19.26
N ALA A 97 -12.96 -6.91 18.43
CA ALA A 97 -13.98 -7.87 18.83
C ALA A 97 -13.40 -9.27 19.16
N LEU A 98 -12.34 -9.68 18.47
CA LEU A 98 -11.61 -10.91 18.79
C LEU A 98 -10.81 -10.79 20.09
N ASP A 99 -10.14 -9.66 20.31
CA ASP A 99 -9.38 -9.37 21.53
C ASP A 99 -10.33 -9.31 22.75
N ASP A 100 -11.53 -8.74 22.60
CA ASP A 100 -12.57 -8.71 23.64
C ASP A 100 -13.09 -10.11 23.98
N LEU A 101 -13.17 -11.01 22.99
CA LEU A 101 -13.63 -12.38 23.17
C LEU A 101 -12.56 -13.26 23.81
N CYS A 102 -11.36 -13.24 23.24
CA CYS A 102 -10.28 -14.16 23.57
C CYS A 102 -9.35 -13.62 24.66
N GLY A 103 -9.47 -12.35 25.04
CA GLY A 103 -8.44 -11.64 25.79
C GLY A 103 -7.23 -11.30 24.90
N LEU A 104 -6.50 -10.23 25.25
CA LEU A 104 -5.39 -9.70 24.45
C LEU A 104 -4.26 -10.71 24.21
N THR A 105 -4.12 -11.70 25.08
CA THR A 105 -3.10 -12.76 24.99
C THR A 105 -3.69 -14.14 24.72
N GLY A 106 -5.00 -14.23 24.46
CA GLY A 106 -5.70 -15.50 24.28
C GLY A 106 -6.02 -16.21 25.60
N GLU A 107 -6.09 -15.48 26.71
CA GLU A 107 -6.39 -16.04 28.03
C GLU A 107 -7.82 -16.56 28.18
N ASN A 108 -8.75 -16.14 27.31
CA ASN A 108 -10.16 -16.52 27.28
C ASN A 108 -10.53 -17.26 25.97
N VAL A 109 -9.66 -18.13 25.48
CA VAL A 109 -9.92 -18.89 24.25
C VAL A 109 -11.10 -19.86 24.41
N GLY A 110 -12.06 -19.74 23.50
CA GLY A 110 -13.21 -20.62 23.33
C GLY A 110 -13.60 -20.73 21.85
N PRO A 111 -14.68 -21.47 21.54
CA PRO A 111 -15.17 -21.54 20.16
C PRO A 111 -15.52 -20.15 19.62
N LEU A 112 -15.09 -19.84 18.40
CA LEU A 112 -15.40 -18.57 17.75
C LEU A 112 -16.93 -18.49 17.50
N PRO A 113 -17.61 -17.43 17.96
CA PRO A 113 -19.02 -17.23 17.65
C PRO A 113 -19.24 -17.16 16.14
N GLY A 114 -20.30 -17.83 15.65
CA GLY A 114 -20.54 -17.94 14.21
C GLY A 114 -20.63 -16.59 13.48
N TYR A 115 -21.11 -15.53 14.13
CA TYR A 115 -21.16 -14.20 13.52
C TYR A 115 -19.76 -13.59 13.30
N LEU A 116 -18.80 -13.84 14.20
CA LEU A 116 -17.41 -13.42 14.02
C LEU A 116 -16.70 -14.28 12.98
N GLU A 117 -16.97 -15.59 12.99
CA GLU A 117 -16.44 -16.50 11.98
C GLU A 117 -16.85 -16.07 10.56
N GLU A 118 -18.14 -15.79 10.36
CA GLU A 118 -18.66 -15.31 9.08
C GLU A 118 -18.15 -13.91 8.72
N ALA A 119 -17.95 -13.03 9.70
CA ALA A 119 -17.34 -11.72 9.47
C ALA A 119 -15.88 -11.83 8.99
N VAL A 120 -15.06 -12.69 9.62
CA VAL A 120 -13.67 -12.95 9.21
C VAL A 120 -13.62 -13.54 7.80
N LYS A 121 -14.43 -14.57 7.52
CA LYS A 121 -14.52 -15.17 6.17
C LYS A 121 -14.95 -14.14 5.13
N SER A 122 -15.94 -13.31 5.44
CA SER A 122 -16.43 -12.27 4.53
C SER A 122 -15.37 -11.22 4.25
N ALA A 123 -14.67 -10.74 5.28
CA ALA A 123 -13.57 -9.79 5.13
C ALA A 123 -12.46 -10.37 4.25
N TYR A 124 -12.03 -11.60 4.52
CA TYR A 124 -11.01 -12.29 3.72
C TYR A 124 -11.46 -12.48 2.26
N SER A 125 -12.70 -12.92 2.03
CA SER A 125 -13.25 -13.09 0.69
C SER A 125 -13.26 -11.77 -0.08
N ARG A 126 -13.70 -10.67 0.54
CA ARG A 126 -13.72 -9.34 -0.10
C ARG A 126 -12.31 -8.87 -0.44
N TYR A 127 -11.36 -9.07 0.46
CA TYR A 127 -9.95 -8.74 0.22
C TYR A 127 -9.39 -9.53 -0.97
N MET A 128 -9.57 -10.85 -1.00
CA MET A 128 -9.08 -11.68 -2.10
C MET A 128 -9.74 -11.31 -3.44
N THR A 129 -11.06 -11.12 -3.46
CA THR A 129 -11.77 -10.66 -4.67
C THR A 129 -11.26 -9.30 -5.15
N TYR A 130 -10.95 -8.38 -4.24
CA TYR A 130 -10.38 -7.09 -4.60
C TYR A 130 -8.97 -7.22 -5.18
N LEU A 131 -8.10 -8.02 -4.55
CA LEU A 131 -6.76 -8.29 -5.08
C LEU A 131 -6.76 -8.96 -6.46
N GLU A 132 -7.72 -9.85 -6.71
CA GLU A 132 -7.90 -10.52 -7.99
C GLU A 132 -8.48 -9.60 -9.07
N SER A 133 -9.11 -8.48 -8.68
CA SER A 133 -9.70 -7.53 -9.63
C SER A 133 -8.66 -6.68 -10.38
N PHE A 134 -7.44 -6.56 -9.85
CA PHE A 134 -6.38 -5.76 -10.47
C PHE A 134 -5.86 -6.39 -11.77
N GLY A 135 -5.76 -5.56 -12.80
CA GLY A 135 -5.24 -5.98 -14.10
C GLY A 135 -3.72 -6.23 -14.08
N PRO A 136 -3.17 -6.82 -15.17
CA PRO A 136 -1.72 -7.07 -15.30
C PRO A 136 -0.86 -5.81 -15.13
N GLU A 137 -1.33 -4.66 -15.61
CA GLU A 137 -0.64 -3.37 -15.55
C GLU A 137 -0.75 -2.68 -14.18
N GLU A 138 -1.67 -3.13 -13.32
CA GLU A 138 -1.92 -2.56 -11.99
C GLU A 138 -1.19 -3.33 -10.89
N HIS A 139 -0.19 -4.12 -11.26
CA HIS A 139 0.53 -4.93 -10.29
C HIS A 139 1.21 -4.09 -9.19
N TYR A 140 1.64 -2.87 -9.52
CA TYR A 140 2.20 -1.95 -8.52
C TYR A 140 1.16 -1.60 -7.45
N LEU A 141 -0.10 -1.42 -7.87
CA LEU A 141 -1.23 -1.08 -7.01
C LEU A 141 -1.63 -2.28 -6.16
N ARG A 142 -1.75 -3.47 -6.77
CA ARG A 142 -2.00 -4.72 -6.04
C ARG A 142 -0.98 -4.95 -4.92
N LYS A 143 0.30 -4.79 -5.22
CA LYS A 143 1.39 -4.91 -4.22
C LYS A 143 1.27 -3.91 -3.09
N LYS A 144 0.88 -2.68 -3.41
CA LYS A 144 0.69 -1.62 -2.40
C LYS A 144 -0.47 -1.98 -1.47
N VAL A 145 -1.61 -2.41 -2.02
CA VAL A 145 -2.77 -2.89 -1.24
C VAL A 145 -2.39 -4.08 -0.34
N GLU A 146 -1.68 -5.08 -0.88
CA GLU A 146 -1.17 -6.22 -0.12
C GLU A 146 -0.28 -5.77 1.05
N SER A 147 0.59 -4.78 0.81
CA SER A 147 1.51 -4.26 1.83
C SER A 147 0.80 -3.45 2.91
N GLU A 148 -0.21 -2.64 2.58
CA GLU A 148 -0.93 -1.83 3.57
C GLU A 148 -1.80 -2.72 4.46
N LEU A 149 -2.60 -3.61 3.85
CA LEU A 149 -3.54 -4.47 4.57
C LEU A 149 -2.87 -5.67 5.26
N GLY A 150 -1.77 -6.20 4.70
CA GLY A 150 -1.06 -7.36 5.28
C GLY A 150 -0.37 -7.09 6.62
N THR A 151 -0.34 -5.84 7.09
CA THR A 151 0.23 -5.46 8.39
C THR A 151 -0.81 -5.33 9.51
N LYS A 152 -2.09 -5.56 9.20
CA LYS A 152 -3.22 -5.33 10.12
C LYS A 152 -3.62 -6.57 10.90
#